data_AF-A0AAU1A3E9-F1
#
_entry.id   AF-A0AAU1A3E9-F1
#
_cell.length_a   1.000
_cell.length_b   1.000
_cell.length_c   1.000
_cell.angle_alpha   90.00
_cell.angle_beta   90.00
_cell.angle_gamma   90.00
#
_symmetry.space_group_name_H-M   'P 1'
#
loop_
_entity.id
_entity.type
_entity.pdbx_description
1 polymer ?
#
loop_
_entity_poly.entity_id
_entity_poly.type
_entity_poly.pdbx_seq_one_letter_code
_entity_poly.pdbx_strand_id
1 'polypeptide(L)'
;MNVQLSNEVCEIAAPRITVAEYLTARGIPTEWRYASPFGRVAAEAYRTIYQREPTCAFLVINGRFRRVAGYRPNEVHVLAAAWGIYPRTATLPVLAA
;
A
#
# COMPACT_ATOMS: atom_id res chain seq x y z
N MET A 1 -23.37 -3.08 -29.86
CA MET A 1 -22.33 -3.75 -29.05
C MET A 1 -21.96 -2.79 -27.92
N ASN A 2 -22.50 -3.02 -26.71
CA ASN A 2 -22.18 -2.20 -25.55
C ASN A 2 -20.91 -2.75 -24.90
N VAL A 3 -19.79 -2.06 -25.09
CA VAL A 3 -18.59 -2.27 -24.30
C VAL A 3 -18.81 -1.53 -22.99
N GLN A 4 -19.26 -2.26 -21.95
CA GLN A 4 -19.11 -1.79 -20.57
C GLN A 4 -17.60 -1.68 -20.30
N LEU A 5 -17.07 -0.47 -20.47
CA LEU A 5 -15.76 -0.12 -19.94
C LEU A 5 -15.90 -0.16 -18.41
N SER A 6 -15.52 -1.30 -17.81
CA SER A 6 -15.32 -1.42 -16.38
C SER A 6 -14.30 -0.37 -15.95
N ASN A 7 -14.78 0.71 -15.34
CA ASN A 7 -14.03 1.85 -14.83
C ASN A 7 -13.12 1.46 -13.65
N GLU A 8 -12.07 0.68 -13.91
CA GLU A 8 -11.00 0.37 -12.95
C GLU A 8 -9.60 0.58 -13.57
N VAL A 9 -9.48 1.55 -14.47
CA VAL A 9 -8.14 2.11 -14.74
C VAL A 9 -7.68 2.74 -13.44
N CYS A 10 -6.54 2.33 -12.88
CA CYS A 10 -5.97 2.95 -11.66
C CYS A 10 -5.99 4.46 -11.87
N GLU A 11 -6.91 5.17 -11.22
CA GLU A 11 -7.09 6.60 -11.41
C GLU A 11 -5.76 7.30 -11.15
N ILE A 12 -5.12 7.80 -12.21
CA ILE A 12 -3.83 8.48 -12.18
C ILE A 12 -3.95 9.84 -11.45
N ALA A 13 -5.17 10.31 -11.18
CA ALA A 13 -5.47 11.69 -10.84
C ALA A 13 -5.32 12.07 -9.36
N ALA A 14 -5.29 11.11 -8.41
CA ALA A 14 -5.19 11.43 -6.98
C ALA A 14 -3.89 10.89 -6.38
N PRO A 15 -3.17 11.68 -5.54
CA PRO A 15 -1.96 11.20 -4.88
C PRO A 15 -2.29 9.97 -4.04
N ARG A 16 -1.52 8.89 -4.25
CA ARG A 16 -1.66 7.65 -3.49
C ARG A 16 -0.39 7.42 -2.69
N ILE A 17 -0.56 6.96 -1.47
CA ILE A 17 0.51 6.43 -0.64
C ILE A 17 0.60 4.95 -0.94
N THR A 18 1.77 4.50 -1.34
CA THR A 18 2.10 3.09 -1.50
C THR A 18 2.72 2.55 -0.22
N VAL A 19 2.72 1.22 -0.09
CA VAL A 19 3.43 0.53 0.99
C VAL A 19 4.92 0.90 1.01
N ALA A 20 5.55 1.00 -0.15
CA ALA A 20 6.97 1.34 -0.26
C ALA A 20 7.25 2.73 0.31
N GLU A 21 6.50 3.74 -0.11
CA GLU A 21 6.64 5.12 0.40
C GLU A 21 6.40 5.20 1.91
N TYR A 22 5.37 4.52 2.41
CA TYR A 22 5.06 4.49 3.84
C TYR A 22 6.16 3.84 4.68
N LEU A 23 6.76 2.75 4.18
CA LEU A 23 7.89 2.09 4.85
C LEU A 23 9.15 2.96 4.81
N THR A 24 9.44 3.58 3.66
CA THR A 24 10.61 4.48 3.50
C THR A 24 10.51 5.71 4.38
N ALA A 25 9.33 6.31 4.53
CA ALA A 25 9.10 7.42 5.46
C ALA A 25 9.38 7.04 6.93
N ARG A 26 9.49 5.75 7.25
CA ARG A 26 9.81 5.21 8.59
C ARG A 26 11.21 4.60 8.67
N GLY A 27 12.07 4.90 7.71
CA GLY A 27 13.45 4.41 7.67
C GLY A 27 13.59 2.95 7.24
N ILE A 28 12.53 2.32 6.70
CA ILE A 28 12.60 0.96 6.16
C ILE A 28 12.89 1.05 4.64
N PRO A 29 13.96 0.39 4.16
CA PRO A 29 14.29 0.40 2.74
C PRO A 29 13.20 -0.26 1.89
N THR A 30 13.01 0.19 0.65
CA THR A 30 11.98 -0.33 -0.26
C THR A 30 12.17 -1.81 -0.62
N GLU A 31 13.41 -2.27 -0.63
CA GLU A 31 13.86 -3.63 -0.89
C GLU A 31 13.75 -4.55 0.34
N TRP A 32 13.16 -4.06 1.43
CA TRP A 32 12.94 -4.85 2.62
C TRP A 32 12.18 -6.13 2.27
N ARG A 33 12.80 -7.28 2.58
CA ARG A 33 12.29 -8.63 2.25
C ARG A 33 10.84 -8.88 2.66
N TYR A 34 10.37 -8.14 3.66
CA TYR A 34 9.03 -8.27 4.25
C TYR A 34 8.01 -7.23 3.76
N ALA A 35 8.37 -6.35 2.82
CA ALA A 35 7.47 -5.32 2.29
C ALA A 35 6.24 -5.91 1.55
N SER A 36 6.44 -6.98 0.77
CA SER A 36 5.33 -7.65 0.08
C SER A 36 4.35 -8.33 1.04
N PRO A 37 4.79 -9.12 2.04
CA PRO A 37 3.92 -9.60 3.11
C PRO A 37 3.19 -8.49 3.87
N PHE A 38 3.88 -7.40 4.24
CA PHE A 38 3.25 -6.24 4.89
C PHE A 38 2.13 -5.66 4.02
N GLY A 39 2.37 -5.53 2.71
CA GLY A 39 1.35 -5.03 1.78
C GLY A 39 0.09 -5.90 1.70
N ARG A 40 0.20 -7.22 1.94
CA ARG A 40 -0.96 -8.11 2.04
C ARG A 40 -1.78 -7.82 3.30
N VAL A 41 -1.10 -7.63 4.44
CA VAL A 41 -1.76 -7.25 5.71
C VAL A 41 -2.45 -5.89 5.57
N ALA A 42 -1.81 -4.93 4.89
CA ALA A 42 -2.43 -3.63 4.61
C ALA A 42 -3.68 -3.74 3.73
N ALA A 43 -3.65 -4.58 2.69
CA ALA A 43 -4.83 -4.81 1.85
C ALA A 43 -5.96 -5.51 2.62
N GLU A 44 -5.63 -6.44 3.51
CA GLU A 44 -6.61 -7.11 4.39
C GLU A 44 -7.23 -6.14 5.41
N ALA A 45 -6.41 -5.29 6.03
CA ALA A 45 -6.90 -4.22 6.92
C ALA A 45 -7.83 -3.26 6.16
N TYR A 46 -7.49 -2.92 4.90
CA TYR A 46 -8.34 -2.08 4.06
C TYR A 46 -9.70 -2.71 3.81
N ARG A 47 -9.74 -3.99 3.40
CA ARG A 47 -10.98 -4.73 3.16
C ARG A 47 -11.83 -4.83 4.42
N THR A 48 -11.19 -5.03 5.57
CA THR A 48 -11.90 -5.09 6.86
C THR A 48 -12.59 -3.76 7.18
N ILE A 49 -11.90 -2.63 7.00
CA ILE A 49 -12.40 -1.29 7.33
C ILE A 49 -13.46 -0.82 6.31
N TYR A 50 -13.21 -1.00 5.02
CA TYR A 50 -14.00 -0.40 3.95
C TYR A 50 -14.89 -1.38 3.17
N GLN A 51 -14.78 -2.68 3.41
CA GLN A 51 -15.53 -3.74 2.70
C GLN A 51 -15.37 -3.66 1.17
N ARG A 52 -14.20 -3.21 0.70
CA ARG A 52 -13.84 -3.08 -0.72
C ARG A 52 -12.35 -3.28 -0.95
N GLU A 53 -11.93 -3.45 -2.21
CA GLU A 53 -10.51 -3.54 -2.56
C GLU A 53 -9.81 -2.18 -2.45
N PRO A 54 -8.54 -2.13 -2.01
CA PRO A 54 -7.75 -0.92 -2.13
C PRO A 54 -7.57 -0.54 -3.59
N THR A 55 -7.49 0.76 -3.85
CA THR A 55 -7.17 1.25 -5.19
C THR A 55 -5.78 0.81 -5.61
N CYS A 56 -5.45 0.99 -6.89
CA CYS A 56 -4.14 0.66 -7.40
C CYS A 56 -3.30 1.89 -7.72
N ALA A 57 -1.98 1.71 -7.63
CA ALA A 57 -0.95 2.63 -8.07
C ALA A 57 0.06 1.87 -8.94
N PHE A 58 0.91 2.59 -9.67
CA PHE A 58 1.97 2.01 -10.47
C PHE A 58 3.33 2.45 -9.93
N LEU A 59 4.22 1.49 -9.68
CA LEU A 59 5.60 1.74 -9.31
C LEU A 59 6.53 1.09 -10.33
N VAL A 60 7.66 1.74 -10.58
CA VAL A 60 8.77 1.12 -11.33
C VAL A 60 9.64 0.37 -10.33
N ILE A 61 9.61 -0.97 -10.39
CA ILE A 61 10.37 -1.86 -9.52
C ILE A 61 11.26 -2.73 -10.38
N ASN A 62 12.58 -2.63 -10.19
CA ASN A 62 13.60 -3.33 -10.99
C ASN A 62 13.42 -3.11 -12.50
N GLY A 63 13.20 -1.85 -12.90
CA GLY A 63 13.01 -1.46 -14.30
C GLY A 63 11.69 -1.93 -14.93
N ARG A 64 10.73 -2.43 -14.13
CA ARG A 64 9.42 -2.89 -14.62
C ARG A 64 8.29 -2.11 -13.97
N PHE A 65 7.30 -1.70 -14.77
CA PHE A 65 6.04 -1.16 -14.26
C PHE A 65 5.27 -2.27 -13.55
N ARG A 66 4.97 -2.06 -12.28
CA ARG A 66 4.17 -2.98 -11.47
C ARG A 66 2.98 -2.26 -10.88
N ARG A 67 1.82 -2.90 -11.00
CA ARG A 67 0.62 -2.50 -10.26
C ARG A 67 0.79 -2.90 -8.80
N VAL A 68 0.56 -1.95 -7.90
CA VAL A 68 0.61 -2.13 -6.45
C VAL A 68 -0.66 -1.56 -5.81
N ALA A 69 -0.93 -1.91 -4.56
CA ALA A 69 -1.98 -1.26 -3.78
C ALA A 69 -1.60 0.20 -3.48
N GLY A 70 -2.54 1.11 -3.68
CA GLY A 70 -2.41 2.53 -3.38
C GLY A 70 -3.53 2.98 -2.45
N TYR A 71 -3.18 3.78 -1.46
CA TYR A 71 -4.07 4.27 -0.41
C TYR A 71 -4.16 5.80 -0.52
N ARG A 72 -5.33 6.38 -0.28
CA ARG A 72 -5.47 7.84 -0.23
C ARG A 72 -4.74 8.41 1.00
N PRO A 73 -4.35 9.69 1.00
CA PRO A 73 -3.73 10.31 2.18
C PRO A 73 -4.58 10.20 3.45
N ASN A 74 -5.91 10.30 3.33
CA ASN A 74 -6.83 10.11 4.47
C ASN A 74 -7.01 8.63 4.89
N GLU A 75 -6.51 7.68 4.10
CA GLU A 75 -6.53 6.23 4.38
C GLU A 75 -5.25 5.74 5.05
N VAL A 76 -4.33 6.64 5.45
CA VAL A 76 -3.05 6.28 6.12
C VAL A 76 -3.25 5.43 7.39
N HIS A 77 -4.40 5.55 8.05
CA HIS A 77 -4.76 4.73 9.22
C HIS A 77 -4.80 3.23 8.89
N VAL A 78 -5.08 2.83 7.65
CA VAL A 78 -5.02 1.42 7.21
C VAL A 78 -3.59 0.89 7.31
N LEU A 79 -2.63 1.68 6.84
CA LEU A 79 -1.20 1.35 6.91
C LEU A 79 -0.71 1.36 8.37
N ALA A 80 -1.30 2.20 9.23
CA ALA A 80 -1.01 2.23 10.67
C ALA A 80 -1.55 0.98 11.38
N ALA A 81 -2.77 0.56 11.05
CA ALA A 81 -3.34 -0.69 11.55
C ALA A 81 -2.49 -1.90 11.13
N ALA A 82 -2.10 -1.97 9.85
CA ALA A 82 -1.24 -3.04 9.35
C ALA A 82 0.12 -3.10 10.06
N TRP A 83 0.68 -1.94 10.40
CA TRP A 83 1.93 -1.85 11.17
C TRP A 83 1.80 -2.45 12.58
N GLY A 84 0.69 -2.19 13.26
CA GLY A 84 0.43 -2.74 14.59
C GLY A 84 0.15 -4.25 14.57
N ILE A 85 -0.41 -4.77 13.47
CA ILE A 85 -0.75 -6.19 13.32
C ILE A 85 0.46 -7.01 12.88
N TYR A 86 1.30 -6.47 11.98
CA TYR A 86 2.34 -7.26 11.34
C TYR A 86 3.56 -7.47 12.27
N PRO A 87 3.88 -8.72 12.68
CA PRO A 87 4.88 -8.95 13.74
C PRO A 87 6.28 -8.46 13.38
N ARG A 88 6.63 -8.47 12.08
CA ARG A 88 7.97 -8.03 11.62
C ARG A 88 8.13 -6.51 11.63
N THR A 89 7.05 -5.73 11.68
CA THR A 89 7.12 -4.29 11.96
C THR A 89 7.02 -4.01 13.46
N ALA A 90 6.33 -4.87 14.23
CA ALA A 90 6.21 -4.72 15.68
C ALA A 90 7.56 -4.83 16.41
N THR A 91 8.53 -5.56 15.85
CA THR A 91 9.89 -5.69 16.41
C THR A 91 10.87 -4.63 15.89
N LEU A 92 10.47 -3.73 14.99
CA LEU A 92 11.37 -2.71 14.47
C LEU A 92 11.35 -1.48 15.37
N PRO A 93 12.51 -0.90 15.71
CA PRO A 93 12.55 0.38 16.40
C PRO A 93 11.89 1.42 15.49
N VAL A 94 10.85 2.10 15.98
CA VAL A 94 10.38 3.33 15.36
C VAL A 94 11.50 4.33 15.56
N LEU A 95 12.32 4.55 14.54
CA LEU A 95 13.19 5.71 14.50
C LEU A 95 12.26 6.93 14.41
N ALA A 96 12.09 7.60 15.56
CA ALA A 96 11.49 8.91 15.60
C ALA A 96 12.33 9.81 14.69
N ALA A 97 11.68 10.38 13.66
CA ALA A 97 12.23 11.50 12.91
C ALA A 97 12.34 12.73 13.83
#